data_AF-A0A0G1ARQ8-F1
#
_entry.id   AF-A0A0G1ARQ8-F1
#
_cell.length_a   1.000
_cell.length_b   1.000
_cell.length_c   1.000
_cell.angle_alpha   90.00
_cell.angle_beta   90.00
_cell.angle_gamma   90.00
#
_symmetry.space_group_name_H-M   'P 1'
#
loop_
_entity.id
_entity.type
_entity.pdbx_description
1 polymer ?
#
loop_
_entity_poly.entity_id
_entity_poly.type
_entity_poly.pdbx_seq_one_letter_code
_entity_poly.pdbx_strand_id
1 'polypeptide(L)'
;MNFGEGVQKERESQKVFVPSGEEQNESSVDKTETDEIFQKDLQALEQWRNDLLQKCEVLESLGLDCKNLRQIIDDEYTDKKIELHERVHYVDHSA
;
A
#
# COMPACT_ATOMS: atom_id res chain seq x y z
N MET A 1 59.79 -22.34 22.50
CA MET A 1 60.52 -21.10 22.17
C MET A 1 59.61 -19.92 22.50
N ASN A 2 60.12 -18.94 23.25
CA ASN A 2 59.54 -17.60 23.40
C ASN A 2 59.92 -16.73 22.18
N PHE A 3 59.06 -15.79 21.80
CA PHE A 3 59.31 -14.43 21.24
C PHE A 3 57.96 -13.98 20.64
N GLY A 4 57.25 -12.94 21.10
CA GLY A 4 57.75 -11.64 21.55
C GLY A 4 57.77 -10.69 20.34
N GLU A 5 57.17 -9.50 20.49
CA GLU A 5 57.13 -8.37 19.53
C GLU A 5 56.13 -8.53 18.37
N GLY A 6 55.43 -7.50 17.90
CA GLY A 6 55.61 -6.07 18.05
C GLY A 6 55.00 -5.42 16.81
N VAL A 7 54.13 -4.46 17.04
CA VAL A 7 53.49 -3.51 16.10
C VAL A 7 54.45 -2.97 15.03
N GLN A 8 54.09 -2.99 13.72
CA GLN A 8 53.83 -1.78 12.88
C GLN A 8 53.64 -2.04 11.36
N LYS A 9 52.50 -1.51 10.85
CA LYS A 9 52.18 -0.83 9.56
C LYS A 9 52.79 -1.30 8.22
N GLU A 10 51.91 -1.53 7.24
CA GLU A 10 51.85 -0.89 5.89
C GLU A 10 50.65 -1.52 5.13
N ARG A 11 49.48 -0.85 5.06
CA ARG A 11 49.02 0.02 3.97
C ARG A 11 49.14 -0.60 2.57
N GLU A 12 48.14 -1.40 2.19
CA GLU A 12 47.62 -1.34 0.82
C GLU A 12 46.11 -1.58 0.81
N SER A 13 45.38 -0.47 0.85
CA SER A 13 43.97 -0.41 0.50
C SER A 13 43.83 -0.75 -0.97
N GLN A 14 43.61 -2.02 -1.29
CA GLN A 14 42.91 -2.39 -2.51
C GLN A 14 41.51 -2.87 -2.15
N LYS A 15 40.74 -2.00 -1.47
CA LYS A 15 39.30 -1.98 -1.67
C LYS A 15 39.10 -1.50 -3.11
N VAL A 16 39.01 -2.43 -4.05
CA VAL A 16 38.19 -2.19 -5.23
C VAL A 16 36.77 -2.09 -4.71
N PHE A 17 36.41 -0.89 -4.25
CA PHE A 17 35.04 -0.51 -4.02
C PHE A 17 34.45 -0.48 -5.43
N VAL A 18 33.75 -1.55 -5.78
CA VAL A 18 32.76 -1.51 -6.84
C VAL A 18 31.91 -0.28 -6.52
N PRO A 19 31.69 0.66 -7.46
CA PRO A 19 30.75 1.73 -7.22
C PRO A 19 29.40 1.05 -7.00
N SER A 20 28.96 1.00 -5.75
CA SER A 20 27.55 0.87 -5.40
C SER A 20 26.87 2.17 -5.84
N GLY A 21 26.80 2.36 -7.15
CA GLY A 21 26.06 3.42 -7.80
C GLY A 21 24.63 2.93 -8.00
N GLU A 22 23.78 3.30 -7.06
CA GLU A 22 22.37 3.65 -7.30
C GLU A 22 21.57 2.74 -8.25
N GLU A 23 21.08 1.60 -7.74
CA GLU A 23 19.95 0.86 -8.36
C GLU A 23 18.98 0.32 -7.29
N GLN A 24 18.77 1.04 -6.17
CA GLN A 24 17.89 0.55 -5.10
C GLN A 24 16.84 1.55 -4.61
N ASN A 25 16.57 2.64 -5.33
CA ASN A 25 15.69 3.70 -4.84
C ASN A 25 14.54 4.11 -5.78
N GLU A 26 14.19 3.29 -6.77
CA GLU A 26 12.97 3.50 -7.57
C GLU A 26 11.84 2.56 -7.12
N SER A 27 12.15 1.28 -6.84
CA SER A 27 11.13 0.27 -6.48
C SER A 27 10.41 0.52 -5.15
N SER A 28 11.04 1.19 -4.16
CA SER A 28 10.42 1.46 -2.86
C SER A 28 9.50 2.69 -2.87
N VAL A 29 9.75 3.65 -3.76
CA VAL A 29 8.95 4.87 -3.88
C VAL A 29 7.63 4.55 -4.57
N ASP A 30 7.67 3.78 -5.67
CA ASP A 30 6.47 3.40 -6.43
C ASP A 30 5.50 2.52 -5.63
N LYS A 31 6.02 1.64 -4.76
CA LYS A 31 5.19 0.83 -3.84
C LYS A 31 4.51 1.67 -2.77
N THR A 32 5.23 2.63 -2.20
CA THR A 32 4.67 3.52 -1.17
C THR A 32 3.58 4.41 -1.76
N GLU A 33 3.79 4.95 -2.98
CA GLU A 33 2.78 5.74 -3.68
C GLU A 33 1.53 4.92 -4.03
N THR A 34 1.73 3.67 -4.51
CA THR A 34 0.62 2.76 -4.84
C THR A 34 -0.22 2.43 -3.60
N ASP A 35 0.42 2.17 -2.46
CA ASP A 35 -0.26 1.90 -1.19
C ASP A 35 -1.03 3.13 -0.68
N GLU A 36 -0.44 4.33 -0.75
CA GLU A 36 -1.11 5.57 -0.32
C GLU A 36 -2.35 5.89 -1.18
N ILE A 37 -2.25 5.72 -2.50
CA ILE A 37 -3.37 5.89 -3.42
C ILE A 37 -4.47 4.88 -3.10
N PHE A 38 -4.12 3.61 -2.89
CA PHE A 38 -5.09 2.57 -2.52
C PHE A 38 -5.83 2.89 -1.22
N GLN A 39 -5.12 3.30 -0.17
CA GLN A 39 -5.74 3.66 1.11
C GLN A 39 -6.69 4.85 0.95
N LYS A 40 -6.30 5.86 0.16
CA LYS A 40 -7.15 7.02 -0.10
C LYS A 40 -8.42 6.64 -0.87
N ASP A 41 -8.28 5.81 -1.91
CA ASP A 41 -9.41 5.33 -2.70
C ASP A 41 -10.36 4.44 -1.87
N LEU A 42 -9.81 3.59 -1.01
CA LEU A 42 -10.59 2.76 -0.08
C LEU A 42 -11.36 3.64 0.92
N GLN A 43 -10.71 4.65 1.49
CA GLN A 43 -11.35 5.59 2.40
C GLN A 43 -12.49 6.37 1.71
N ALA A 44 -12.28 6.81 0.47
CA ALA A 44 -13.32 7.48 -0.31
C ALA A 44 -14.50 6.55 -0.60
N LEU A 45 -14.24 5.27 -0.90
CA LEU A 45 -15.26 4.25 -1.12
C LEU A 45 -16.06 3.94 0.17
N GLU A 46 -15.39 3.83 1.32
CA GLU A 46 -16.03 3.66 2.63
C GLU A 46 -16.90 4.86 3.00
N GLN A 47 -16.42 6.08 2.74
CA GLN A 47 -17.19 7.30 2.96
C GLN A 47 -18.45 7.32 2.09
N TRP A 48 -18.31 7.01 0.80
CA TRP A 48 -19.45 6.92 -0.12
C TRP A 48 -20.50 5.93 0.36
N ARG A 49 -20.10 4.72 0.80
CA ARG A 49 -21.00 3.72 1.35
C ARG A 49 -21.73 4.25 2.59
N ASN A 50 -20.99 4.85 3.53
CA ASN A 50 -21.56 5.36 4.76
C ASN A 50 -22.58 6.49 4.51
N ASP A 51 -22.28 7.42 3.59
CA ASP A 51 -23.20 8.49 3.21
C ASP A 51 -24.52 7.96 2.65
N LEU A 52 -24.48 6.86 1.88
CA LEU A 52 -25.69 6.23 1.35
C LEU A 52 -26.46 5.45 2.43
N LEU A 53 -25.77 4.77 3.34
CA LEU A 53 -26.40 4.08 4.46
C LEU A 53 -27.09 5.06 5.42
N GLN A 54 -26.48 6.22 5.69
CA GLN A 54 -27.11 7.29 6.47
C GLN A 54 -28.39 7.81 5.80
N LYS A 55 -28.39 7.96 4.47
CA LYS A 55 -29.62 8.30 3.74
C LYS A 55 -30.69 7.22 3.88
N CYS A 56 -30.30 5.95 3.88
CA CYS A 56 -31.24 4.86 4.18
C CYS A 56 -31.82 4.93 5.58
N GLU A 57 -31.02 5.24 6.60
CA GLU A 57 -31.52 5.44 7.97
C GLU A 57 -32.54 6.59 8.07
N VAL A 58 -32.30 7.69 7.34
CA VAL A 58 -33.27 8.78 7.24
C VAL A 58 -34.57 8.30 6.59
N LEU A 59 -34.49 7.55 5.49
CA LEU A 59 -35.69 7.01 4.82
C LEU A 59 -36.48 6.05 5.73
N GLU A 60 -35.80 5.18 6.45
CA GLU A 60 -36.41 4.27 7.43
C GLU A 60 -37.09 5.04 8.59
N SER A 61 -36.49 6.14 9.04
CA SER A 61 -37.11 7.01 10.06
C SER A 61 -38.40 7.68 9.58
N LEU A 62 -38.56 7.83 8.25
CA LEU A 62 -39.77 8.32 7.60
C LEU A 62 -40.78 7.19 7.27
N GLY A 63 -40.49 5.95 7.66
CA GLY A 63 -41.35 4.79 7.42
C GLY A 63 -41.21 4.19 6.02
N LEU A 64 -40.16 4.55 5.26
CA LEU A 64 -39.87 3.98 3.95
C LEU A 64 -38.91 2.80 4.09
N ASP A 65 -39.18 1.70 3.40
CA ASP A 65 -38.29 0.53 3.40
C ASP A 65 -37.04 0.81 2.55
N CYS A 66 -35.85 0.70 3.16
CA CYS A 66 -34.56 0.83 2.48
C CYS A 66 -33.81 -0.49 2.34
N LYS A 67 -34.40 -1.64 2.69
CA LYS A 67 -33.70 -2.94 2.72
C LYS A 67 -33.06 -3.30 1.37
N ASN A 68 -33.80 -3.16 0.28
CA ASN A 68 -33.27 -3.46 -1.06
C ASN A 68 -32.15 -2.48 -1.45
N LEU A 69 -32.27 -1.21 -1.09
CA LEU A 69 -31.23 -0.21 -1.37
C LEU A 69 -29.98 -0.49 -0.55
N ARG A 70 -30.10 -0.87 0.73
CA ARG A 70 -28.96 -1.30 1.56
C ARG A 70 -28.21 -2.46 0.92
N GLN A 71 -28.93 -3.47 0.43
CA GLN A 71 -28.31 -4.62 -0.25
C GLN A 71 -27.54 -4.17 -1.50
N ILE A 72 -28.14 -3.34 -2.35
CA ILE A 72 -27.48 -2.80 -3.55
C ILE A 72 -26.22 -2.00 -3.18
N ILE A 73 -26.28 -1.18 -2.12
CA ILE A 73 -25.12 -0.41 -1.64
C ILE A 73 -23.99 -1.35 -1.19
N ASP A 74 -24.32 -2.41 -0.46
CA ASP A 74 -23.34 -3.38 0.04
C ASP A 74 -22.73 -4.23 -1.10
N ASP A 75 -23.54 -4.62 -2.09
CA ASP A 75 -23.08 -5.35 -3.27
C ASP A 75 -22.11 -4.48 -4.10
N GLU A 76 -22.51 -3.25 -4.44
CA GLU A 76 -21.69 -2.30 -5.20
C GLU A 76 -20.39 -1.92 -4.46
N TYR A 77 -20.45 -1.78 -3.13
CA TYR A 77 -19.26 -1.56 -2.31
C TYR A 77 -18.30 -2.75 -2.39
N THR A 78 -18.82 -3.97 -2.35
CA THR A 78 -18.03 -5.20 -2.41
C THR A 78 -17.34 -5.32 -3.76
N ASP A 79 -18.07 -5.10 -4.85
CA ASP A 79 -17.53 -5.17 -6.22
C ASP A 79 -16.42 -4.13 -6.42
N LYS A 80 -16.68 -2.86 -6.06
CA LYS A 80 -15.67 -1.79 -6.15
C LYS A 80 -14.44 -2.03 -5.28
N LYS A 81 -14.61 -2.65 -4.10
CA LYS A 81 -13.51 -2.99 -3.21
C LYS A 81 -12.64 -4.09 -3.82
N ILE A 82 -13.24 -5.08 -4.49
CA ILE A 82 -12.52 -6.11 -5.22
C ILE A 82 -11.72 -5.48 -6.36
N GLU A 83 -12.37 -4.65 -7.21
CA GLU A 83 -11.70 -3.93 -8.31
C GLU A 83 -10.51 -3.10 -7.81
N LEU A 84 -10.68 -2.40 -6.69
CA LEU A 84 -9.63 -1.58 -6.09
C LEU A 84 -8.45 -2.45 -5.61
N HIS A 85 -8.72 -3.61 -5.02
CA HIS A 85 -7.69 -4.56 -4.63
C HIS A 85 -6.95 -5.14 -5.85
N GLU A 86 -7.67 -5.55 -6.89
CA GLU A 86 -7.08 -6.08 -8.12
C GLU A 86 -6.16 -5.08 -8.80
N ARG A 87 -6.51 -3.79 -8.78
CA ARG A 87 -5.68 -2.73 -9.36
C ARG A 87 -4.31 -2.62 -8.69
N VAL A 88 -4.23 -2.75 -7.37
CA VAL A 88 -2.96 -2.73 -6.64
C VAL A 88 -2.14 -3.98 -6.95
N HIS A 89 -2.78 -5.14 -6.97
CA HIS A 89 -2.11 -6.41 -7.24
C HIS A 89 -1.64 -6.54 -8.69
N TYR A 90 -2.32 -5.95 -9.67
CA TYR A 90 -1.92 -6.00 -11.08
C TYR A 90 -0.66 -5.17 -11.37
N VAL A 91 -0.42 -4.08 -10.60
CA VAL A 91 0.82 -3.30 -10.68
C VAL A 91 2.03 -4.16 -10.24
N ASP A 92 1.87 -5.01 -9.22
CA ASP A 92 2.95 -5.89 -8.74
C ASP A 92 3.24 -7.10 -9.66
N HIS A 93 2.31 -7.50 -10.54
CA HIS A 93 2.48 -8.68 -11.43
C HIS A 93 2.96 -8.34 -12.85
N SER A 94 3.15 -7.06 -13.17
CA SER A 94 3.55 -6.59 -14.49
C SER A 94 4.97 -6.01 -14.57
N ALA A 95 5.73 -6.11 -13.47
CA ALA A 95 7.15 -5.76 -13.37
C ALA A 95 8.07 -6.98 -13.60
#